data_AF-A0A9W8R4R2-F1
#
_entry.id   AF-A0A9W8R4R2-F1
#
_cell.length_a   1.000
_cell.length_b   1.000
_cell.length_c   1.000
_cell.angle_alpha   90.00
_cell.angle_beta   90.00
_cell.angle_gamma   90.00
#
_symmetry.space_group_name_H-M   'P 1'
#
loop_
_entity.id
_entity.type
_entity.pdbx_description
1 polymer ?
#
loop_
_entity_poly.entity_id
_entity_poly.type
_entity_poly.pdbx_seq_one_letter_code
_entity_poly.pdbx_strand_id
1 'polypeptide(L)'
;MASPPPYYPDTNAPAPTGAAPPQYDNVASSSSQPLAAETDTPTFLLDNCVVLEQSRNRVHYELGNPLGNPTTEPCSITKHCYPPNNEPCEKPPRVHLYDFQDTWSQMGGVHLAINGRAGEDRAYPGLFLVQGVGSAAYQVAGHFKASQGVLDRIKNKNQITWVDTKDRVVGVEFKQSLNKESGQTSPPRFEVKVPLDEKELDLLVTCWCAKVWHEAGKPPKEPMSWQKC
;
A
#
# COMPACT_ATOMS: atom_id res chain seq x y z
N MET A 1 87.59 32.58 -0.23
CA MET A 1 86.40 33.19 0.40
C MET A 1 85.19 32.45 -0.09
N ALA A 2 84.67 31.54 0.72
CA ALA A 2 83.40 30.86 0.51
C ALA A 2 82.79 30.75 1.91
N SER A 3 81.69 31.46 2.12
CA SER A 3 80.99 31.58 3.41
C SER A 3 79.50 31.29 3.20
N PRO A 4 78.83 30.75 4.23
CA PRO A 4 78.13 29.47 4.11
C PRO A 4 76.59 29.63 4.04
N PRO A 5 75.84 28.54 3.77
CA PRO A 5 74.37 28.59 3.75
C PRO A 5 73.80 28.83 5.15
N PRO A 6 72.62 29.46 5.27
CA PRO A 6 71.97 29.65 6.56
C PRO A 6 71.52 28.30 7.14
N TYR A 7 71.97 28.08 8.36
CA TYR A 7 71.72 26.93 9.22
C TYR A 7 70.27 26.97 9.72
N TYR A 8 69.43 26.04 9.27
CA TYR A 8 68.13 25.76 9.87
C TYR A 8 68.32 24.70 10.98
N PRO A 9 67.70 24.86 12.16
CA PRO A 9 67.81 23.85 13.21
C PRO A 9 67.00 22.60 12.87
N ASP A 10 67.71 21.46 12.77
CA ASP A 10 67.14 20.12 12.77
C ASP A 10 66.43 19.84 14.10
N THR A 11 65.11 19.66 14.05
CA THR A 11 64.40 18.95 15.11
C THR A 11 63.95 17.61 14.53
N ASN A 12 64.85 16.62 14.59
CA ASN A 12 64.50 15.23 14.33
C ASN A 12 63.74 14.67 15.54
N ALA A 13 62.43 14.49 15.38
CA ALA A 13 61.69 13.40 16.01
C ALA A 13 60.41 13.09 15.19
N PRO A 14 60.43 12.11 14.26
CA PRO A 14 59.20 11.48 13.80
C PRO A 14 58.82 10.38 14.80
N ALA A 15 57.73 10.61 15.53
CA ALA A 15 57.02 9.59 16.30
C ALA A 15 55.53 9.67 15.93
N PRO A 16 54.78 8.56 16.04
CA PRO A 16 54.85 7.37 15.20
C PRO A 16 53.76 7.41 14.11
N THR A 17 54.04 6.64 13.05
CA THR A 17 53.13 5.88 12.19
C THR A 17 51.62 6.06 12.40
N GLY A 18 50.95 6.37 11.28
CA GLY A 18 49.52 6.63 11.18
C GLY A 18 48.66 5.67 12.00
N ALA A 19 47.78 6.27 12.79
CA ALA A 19 46.61 5.59 13.29
C ALA A 19 45.81 5.13 12.07
N ALA A 20 45.83 3.81 11.83
CA ALA A 20 44.86 3.16 10.98
C ALA A 20 43.45 3.62 11.40
N PRO A 21 42.52 3.83 10.45
CA PRO A 21 41.12 4.08 10.80
C PRO A 21 40.63 2.96 11.72
N PRO A 22 39.75 3.25 12.70
CA PRO A 22 39.34 2.27 13.69
C PRO A 22 38.84 1.00 13.00
N GLN A 23 39.46 -0.15 13.32
CA GLN A 23 38.96 -1.46 12.91
C GLN A 23 37.60 -1.68 13.59
N TYR A 24 36.53 -1.59 12.81
CA TYR A 24 35.22 -2.10 13.19
C TYR A 24 35.18 -3.59 12.88
N ASP A 25 35.76 -4.42 13.76
CA ASP A 25 35.47 -5.84 13.75
C ASP A 25 34.22 -6.12 14.58
N ASN A 26 33.21 -6.68 13.90
CA ASN A 26 32.05 -7.41 14.40
C ASN A 26 30.91 -6.62 15.06
N VAL A 27 29.97 -6.17 14.21
CA VAL A 27 28.55 -6.50 14.42
C VAL A 27 28.01 -7.13 13.14
N ALA A 28 28.41 -8.38 12.87
CA ALA A 28 27.57 -9.29 12.12
C ALA A 28 26.40 -9.70 13.03
N SER A 29 25.34 -8.89 13.09
CA SER A 29 23.97 -9.27 13.47
C SER A 29 23.02 -8.09 13.31
N SER A 30 23.05 -7.43 12.16
CA SER A 30 21.92 -6.63 11.70
C SER A 30 21.42 -7.31 10.46
N SER A 31 20.25 -7.94 10.60
CA SER A 31 19.47 -8.57 9.56
C SER A 31 19.74 -7.94 8.19
N SER A 32 20.36 -8.70 7.31
CA SER A 32 20.39 -8.40 5.88
C SER A 32 18.95 -8.51 5.37
N GLN A 33 18.13 -7.49 5.62
CA GLN A 33 17.02 -7.22 4.72
C GLN A 33 17.70 -6.86 3.40
N PRO A 34 17.47 -7.62 2.31
CA PRO A 34 17.93 -7.18 1.03
C PRO A 34 17.33 -5.79 0.81
N LEU A 35 18.21 -4.80 0.58
CA LEU A 35 17.84 -3.51 0.04
C LEU A 35 17.22 -3.82 -1.32
N ALA A 36 15.90 -4.02 -1.34
CA ALA A 36 15.16 -4.16 -2.58
C ALA A 36 15.44 -2.87 -3.34
N ALA A 37 15.91 -3.00 -4.59
CA ALA A 37 15.94 -1.87 -5.50
C ALA A 37 14.60 -1.14 -5.37
N GLU A 38 14.63 0.13 -4.94
CA GLU A 38 13.45 1.00 -4.88
C GLU A 38 12.97 1.20 -6.32
N THR A 39 12.23 0.24 -6.84
CA THR A 39 11.20 0.53 -7.83
C THR A 39 10.22 1.46 -7.13
N ASP A 40 10.19 2.72 -7.56
CA ASP A 40 9.29 3.78 -7.07
C ASP A 40 7.84 3.40 -7.38
N THR A 41 7.29 2.48 -6.59
CA THR A 41 5.92 2.01 -6.68
C THR A 41 5.04 2.80 -5.71
N PRO A 42 3.84 3.22 -6.13
CA PRO A 42 3.04 4.14 -5.35
C PRO A 42 2.53 3.50 -4.05
N THR A 43 2.43 4.32 -3.02
CA THR A 43 1.71 3.99 -1.78
C THR A 43 0.46 4.85 -1.69
N PHE A 44 -0.68 4.20 -1.45
CA PHE A 44 -1.98 4.83 -1.36
C PHE A 44 -2.50 4.84 0.07
N LEU A 45 -3.14 5.94 0.46
CA LEU A 45 -3.92 6.05 1.69
C LEU A 45 -5.38 6.32 1.34
N LEU A 46 -6.30 5.59 1.96
CA LEU A 46 -7.73 5.85 1.82
C LEU A 46 -8.21 6.62 3.04
N ASP A 47 -8.48 7.92 2.85
CA ASP A 47 -9.03 8.80 3.87
C ASP A 47 -10.46 9.18 3.49
N ASN A 48 -11.43 8.66 4.24
CA ASN A 48 -12.86 8.75 3.93
C ASN A 48 -13.17 8.30 2.49
N CYS A 49 -13.39 9.23 1.56
CA CYS A 49 -13.70 8.95 0.15
C CYS A 49 -12.50 9.13 -0.77
N VAL A 50 -11.33 9.51 -0.27
CA VAL A 50 -10.23 10.01 -1.09
C VAL A 50 -9.03 9.08 -0.99
N VAL A 51 -8.51 8.66 -2.13
CA VAL A 51 -7.29 7.86 -2.23
C VAL A 51 -6.12 8.78 -2.57
N LEU A 52 -5.25 9.00 -1.59
CA LEU A 52 -4.06 9.85 -1.70
C LEU A 52 -2.83 9.00 -2.08
N GLU A 53 -2.09 9.41 -3.11
CA GLU A 53 -0.77 8.86 -3.42
C GLU A 53 0.28 9.58 -2.56
N GLN A 54 0.91 8.88 -1.61
CA GLN A 54 1.80 9.49 -0.62
C GLN A 54 3.05 10.09 -1.23
N SER A 55 3.67 9.41 -2.20
CA SER A 55 4.92 9.87 -2.85
C SER A 55 4.75 11.21 -3.56
N ARG A 56 3.55 11.49 -4.08
CA ARG A 56 3.23 12.73 -4.81
C ARG A 56 2.33 13.69 -4.01
N ASN A 57 1.90 13.30 -2.81
CA ASN A 57 1.00 14.04 -1.95
C ASN A 57 -0.23 14.62 -2.68
N ARG A 58 -0.90 13.80 -3.49
CA ARG A 58 -2.06 14.23 -4.30
C ARG A 58 -3.15 13.17 -4.33
N VAL A 59 -4.39 13.61 -4.58
CA VAL A 59 -5.55 12.74 -4.75
C VAL A 59 -5.44 11.99 -6.07
N HIS A 60 -5.32 10.67 -6.02
CA HIS A 60 -5.23 9.86 -7.23
C HIS A 60 -6.59 9.25 -7.60
N TYR A 61 -7.38 8.86 -6.60
CA TYR A 61 -8.74 8.34 -6.80
C TYR A 61 -9.72 8.93 -5.79
N GLU A 62 -10.99 8.92 -6.15
CA GLU A 62 -12.10 9.45 -5.35
C GLU A 62 -13.28 8.48 -5.43
N LEU A 63 -13.85 8.14 -4.28
CA LEU A 63 -15.03 7.31 -4.12
C LEU A 63 -16.29 8.18 -4.11
N GLY A 64 -17.35 7.72 -4.78
CA GLY A 64 -18.62 8.45 -4.84
C GLY A 64 -19.38 8.48 -3.51
N ASN A 65 -19.13 7.53 -2.61
CA ASN A 65 -19.79 7.41 -1.32
C ASN A 65 -18.78 7.26 -0.17
N PRO A 66 -19.08 7.81 1.02
CA PRO A 66 -18.26 7.61 2.22
C PRO A 66 -18.27 6.16 2.69
N LEU A 67 -17.15 5.75 3.30
CA LEU A 67 -17.01 4.44 3.93
C LEU A 67 -18.04 4.25 5.03
N GLY A 68 -18.61 3.06 5.11
CA GLY A 68 -19.51 2.68 6.20
C GLY A 68 -20.94 3.21 6.10
N ASN A 69 -21.30 3.89 5.01
CA ASN A 69 -22.70 4.21 4.75
C ASN A 69 -23.36 3.06 3.97
N PRO A 70 -24.28 2.29 4.59
CA PRO A 70 -25.03 1.25 3.88
C PRO A 70 -25.97 1.92 2.88
N THR A 71 -25.47 2.11 1.67
CA THR A 71 -26.25 2.67 0.56
C THR A 71 -26.77 1.52 -0.29
N THR A 72 -28.02 1.63 -0.74
CA THR A 72 -28.59 0.73 -1.75
C THR A 72 -28.01 0.98 -3.14
N GLU A 73 -27.26 2.08 -3.30
CA GLU A 73 -26.68 2.52 -4.55
C GLU A 73 -25.23 2.03 -4.69
N PRO A 74 -24.78 1.75 -5.93
CA PRO A 74 -23.38 1.42 -6.17
C PRO A 74 -22.46 2.57 -5.78
N CYS A 75 -21.31 2.23 -5.18
CA CYS A 75 -20.23 3.16 -4.93
C CYS A 75 -19.35 3.26 -6.18
N SER A 76 -19.13 4.47 -6.67
CA SER A 76 -18.25 4.71 -7.80
C SER A 76 -16.81 4.97 -7.38
N ILE A 77 -15.85 4.71 -8.29
CA ILE A 77 -14.46 5.16 -8.17
C ILE A 77 -14.06 5.95 -9.41
N THR A 78 -13.56 7.16 -9.17
CA THR A 78 -13.12 8.11 -10.19
C THR A 78 -11.62 8.35 -10.05
N LYS A 79 -10.88 8.27 -11.15
CA LYS A 79 -9.45 8.57 -11.21
C LYS A 79 -9.21 10.02 -11.61
N HIS A 80 -8.25 10.67 -10.95
CA HIS A 80 -7.75 11.99 -11.32
C HIS A 80 -6.52 11.81 -12.23
N CYS A 81 -6.65 12.16 -13.51
CA CYS A 81 -5.61 11.99 -14.51
C CYS A 81 -4.69 13.21 -14.53
N TYR A 82 -3.53 13.11 -13.89
CA TYR A 82 -2.52 14.17 -13.91
C TYR A 82 -1.61 14.09 -15.14
N PRO A 83 -1.11 15.23 -15.63
CA PRO A 83 -0.07 15.25 -16.65
C PRO A 83 1.18 14.47 -16.19
N PRO A 84 1.87 13.77 -17.09
CA PRO A 84 3.04 12.97 -16.77
C PRO A 84 4.20 13.80 -16.18
N ASN A 85 4.27 15.09 -16.51
CA ASN A 85 5.34 15.99 -16.09
C ASN A 85 5.21 16.51 -14.65
N ASN A 86 4.24 16.01 -13.86
CA ASN A 86 3.92 16.52 -12.52
C ASN A 86 3.67 18.05 -12.50
N GLU A 87 3.23 18.62 -13.63
CA GLU A 87 2.89 20.03 -13.67
C GLU A 87 1.68 20.32 -12.77
N PRO A 88 1.66 21.48 -12.09
CA PRO A 88 0.52 21.90 -11.29
C PRO A 88 -0.74 21.91 -12.17
N CYS A 89 -1.67 21.00 -11.87
CA CYS A 89 -2.96 20.93 -12.52
C CYS A 89 -4.04 21.11 -11.45
N GLU A 90 -4.61 22.32 -11.38
CA GLU A 90 -5.64 22.64 -10.37
C GLU A 90 -6.91 21.78 -10.55
N LYS A 91 -7.18 21.32 -11.78
CA LYS A 91 -8.36 20.51 -12.13
C LYS A 91 -7.95 19.41 -13.12
N PRO A 92 -7.37 18.30 -12.65
CA PRO A 92 -7.06 17.17 -13.52
C PRO A 92 -8.36 16.61 -14.12
N PRO A 93 -8.36 16.17 -15.39
CA PRO A 93 -9.45 15.41 -15.96
C PRO A 93 -9.81 14.22 -15.06
N ARG A 94 -11.11 13.98 -14.91
CA ARG A 94 -11.64 12.91 -14.06
C ARG A 94 -12.23 11.82 -14.94
N VAL A 95 -11.83 10.58 -14.69
CA VAL A 95 -12.32 9.41 -15.41
C VAL A 95 -13.05 8.50 -14.43
N HIS A 96 -14.34 8.29 -14.68
CA HIS A 96 -15.17 7.38 -13.89
C HIS A 96 -14.86 5.93 -14.30
N LEU A 97 -14.11 5.20 -13.46
CA LEU A 97 -13.52 3.91 -13.83
C LEU A 97 -14.46 2.74 -13.59
N TYR A 98 -14.96 2.59 -12.37
CA TYR A 98 -15.78 1.45 -11.96
C TYR A 98 -16.91 1.88 -11.03
N ASP A 99 -17.97 1.10 -11.04
CA ASP A 99 -19.01 1.09 -10.01
C ASP A 99 -18.95 -0.24 -9.28
N PHE A 100 -18.95 -0.24 -7.95
CA PHE A 100 -19.00 -1.46 -7.16
C PHE A 100 -20.11 -1.46 -6.11
N GLN A 101 -20.69 -2.63 -5.88
CA GLN A 101 -21.80 -2.81 -4.96
C GLN A 101 -21.82 -4.21 -4.36
N ASP A 102 -22.41 -4.32 -3.18
CA ASP A 102 -22.68 -5.61 -2.55
C ASP A 102 -23.71 -6.39 -3.37
N THR A 103 -23.42 -7.66 -3.61
CA THR A 103 -24.35 -8.61 -4.23
C THR A 103 -24.28 -9.96 -3.53
N TRP A 104 -25.39 -10.69 -3.57
CA TRP A 104 -25.54 -11.96 -2.89
C TRP A 104 -25.54 -13.10 -3.90
N SER A 105 -24.71 -14.11 -3.67
CA SER A 105 -24.74 -15.35 -4.45
C SER A 105 -25.62 -16.40 -3.78
N GLN A 106 -26.41 -17.13 -4.57
CA GLN A 106 -27.22 -18.25 -4.11
C GLN A 106 -26.38 -19.36 -3.43
N MET A 107 -25.08 -19.42 -3.70
CA MET A 107 -24.14 -20.40 -3.12
C MET A 107 -23.54 -19.99 -1.77
N GLY A 108 -24.03 -18.91 -1.13
CA GLY A 108 -23.71 -18.61 0.28
C GLY A 108 -22.39 -17.86 0.49
N GLY A 109 -22.11 -16.86 -0.35
CA GLY A 109 -20.96 -15.97 -0.21
C GLY A 109 -21.33 -14.52 -0.54
N VAL A 110 -20.67 -13.57 0.12
CA VAL A 110 -20.79 -12.15 -0.23
C VAL A 110 -19.88 -11.85 -1.40
N HIS A 111 -20.47 -11.31 -2.47
CA HIS A 111 -19.79 -10.92 -3.68
C HIS A 111 -19.86 -9.41 -3.78
N LEU A 112 -18.77 -8.78 -4.21
CA LEU A 112 -18.76 -7.39 -4.63
C LEU A 112 -18.76 -7.38 -6.16
N ALA A 113 -19.84 -6.93 -6.77
CA ALA A 113 -19.86 -6.70 -8.21
C ALA A 113 -19.02 -5.45 -8.49
N ILE A 114 -18.12 -5.50 -9.47
CA ILE A 114 -17.27 -4.40 -9.93
C ILE A 114 -17.50 -4.23 -11.42
N ASN A 115 -18.14 -3.14 -11.82
CA ASN A 115 -18.55 -2.89 -13.21
C ASN A 115 -17.71 -1.78 -13.82
N GLY A 116 -16.93 -2.09 -14.87
CA GLY A 116 -16.17 -1.10 -15.63
C GLY A 116 -17.06 -0.10 -16.37
N ARG A 117 -16.70 1.17 -16.32
CA ARG A 117 -17.46 2.30 -16.89
C ARG A 117 -16.63 3.20 -17.83
N ALA A 118 -15.31 3.09 -17.81
CA ALA A 118 -14.41 3.88 -18.65
C ALA A 118 -14.17 3.31 -20.07
N GLY A 119 -14.92 2.28 -20.48
CA GLY A 119 -14.69 1.54 -21.73
C GLY A 119 -13.63 0.43 -21.57
N GLU A 120 -13.64 -0.55 -22.48
CA GLU A 120 -12.83 -1.78 -22.35
C GLU A 120 -11.32 -1.54 -22.40
N ASP A 121 -10.86 -0.45 -23.05
CA ASP A 121 -9.45 -0.07 -23.09
C ASP A 121 -8.93 0.43 -21.73
N ARG A 122 -9.83 0.94 -20.87
CA ARG A 122 -9.49 1.61 -19.60
C ARG A 122 -9.97 0.85 -18.37
N ALA A 123 -11.01 0.02 -18.50
CA ALA A 123 -11.59 -0.73 -17.40
C ALA A 123 -12.04 -2.12 -17.85
N TYR A 124 -12.04 -3.08 -16.92
CA TYR A 124 -12.56 -4.42 -17.16
C TYR A 124 -14.09 -4.46 -17.00
N PRO A 125 -14.83 -5.05 -17.94
CA PRO A 125 -16.28 -5.17 -17.80
C PRO A 125 -16.65 -6.29 -16.80
N GLY A 126 -17.61 -6.01 -15.92
CA GLY A 126 -18.33 -7.01 -15.11
C GLY A 126 -17.47 -8.03 -14.37
N LEU A 127 -16.80 -7.61 -13.30
CA LEU A 127 -16.01 -8.45 -12.41
C LEU A 127 -16.72 -8.73 -11.08
N PHE A 128 -16.31 -9.79 -10.40
CA PHE A 128 -16.73 -10.09 -9.03
C PHE A 128 -15.51 -10.25 -8.13
N LEU A 129 -15.50 -9.49 -7.03
CA LEU A 129 -14.60 -9.70 -5.90
C LEU A 129 -15.32 -10.57 -4.88
N VAL A 130 -14.92 -11.84 -4.80
CA VAL A 130 -15.59 -12.86 -3.99
C VAL A 130 -14.86 -13.03 -2.67
N GLN A 131 -15.59 -12.93 -1.56
CA GLN A 131 -15.06 -13.29 -0.23
C GLN A 131 -15.23 -14.79 0.00
N GLY A 132 -14.13 -15.51 0.24
CA GLY A 132 -14.18 -16.96 0.50
C GLY A 132 -14.85 -17.28 1.83
N VAL A 133 -15.79 -18.22 1.83
CA VAL A 133 -16.54 -18.65 3.03
C VAL A 133 -15.57 -19.11 4.15
N GLY A 134 -15.73 -18.56 5.35
CA GLY A 134 -14.87 -18.87 6.50
C GLY A 134 -13.43 -18.34 6.40
N SER A 135 -13.12 -17.55 5.38
CA SER A 135 -11.78 -17.00 5.15
C SER A 135 -11.78 -15.47 5.08
N ALA A 136 -10.69 -14.84 5.50
CA ALA A 136 -10.41 -13.43 5.23
C ALA A 136 -9.77 -13.22 3.84
N ALA A 137 -9.98 -14.16 2.91
CA ALA A 137 -9.45 -14.08 1.57
C ALA A 137 -10.51 -13.52 0.60
N TYR A 138 -10.07 -12.63 -0.28
CA TYR A 138 -10.86 -12.11 -1.38
C TYR A 138 -10.19 -12.51 -2.71
N GLN A 139 -10.99 -12.72 -3.74
CA GLN A 139 -10.48 -13.09 -5.05
C GLN A 139 -11.28 -12.42 -6.16
N VAL A 140 -10.56 -11.92 -7.17
CA VAL A 140 -11.10 -11.53 -8.47
C VAL A 140 -10.62 -12.55 -9.48
N ALA A 141 -11.56 -13.27 -10.10
CA ALA A 141 -11.24 -14.31 -11.05
C ALA A 141 -10.37 -13.78 -12.20
N GLY A 142 -9.25 -14.45 -12.48
CA GLY A 142 -8.34 -14.06 -13.57
C GLY A 142 -7.40 -12.89 -13.29
N HIS A 143 -7.47 -12.25 -12.11
CA HIS A 143 -6.65 -11.06 -11.82
C HIS A 143 -5.88 -11.18 -10.51
N PHE A 144 -6.57 -11.06 -9.36
CA PHE A 144 -5.93 -10.89 -8.07
C PHE A 144 -6.55 -11.76 -6.98
N LYS A 145 -5.72 -12.11 -6.00
CA LYS A 145 -6.15 -12.76 -4.76
C LYS A 145 -5.56 -12.00 -3.58
N ALA A 146 -6.43 -11.55 -2.67
CA ALA A 146 -6.07 -10.95 -1.41
C ALA A 146 -6.17 -12.00 -0.30
N SER A 147 -5.13 -12.19 0.49
CA SER A 147 -5.21 -13.09 1.63
C SER A 147 -4.28 -12.68 2.76
N GLN A 148 -4.71 -12.97 3.98
CA GLN A 148 -3.87 -12.88 5.17
C GLN A 148 -3.25 -14.25 5.45
N GLY A 149 -1.92 -14.30 5.57
CA GLY A 149 -1.18 -15.52 5.90
C GLY A 149 -1.63 -16.10 7.24
N VAL A 150 -1.61 -17.43 7.38
CA VAL A 150 -2.07 -18.13 8.60
C VAL A 150 -1.29 -17.67 9.84
N LEU A 151 0.03 -17.54 9.70
CA LEU A 151 0.92 -17.01 10.75
C LEU A 151 0.61 -15.56 11.11
N ASP A 152 0.22 -14.74 10.13
CA ASP A 152 -0.12 -13.33 10.36
C ASP A 152 -1.48 -13.16 11.03
N ARG A 153 -2.43 -14.06 10.77
CA ARG A 153 -3.69 -14.14 11.54
C ARG A 153 -3.42 -14.48 13.01
N ILE A 154 -2.57 -15.47 13.26
CA ILE A 154 -2.21 -15.88 14.63
C ILE A 154 -1.48 -14.74 15.36
N LYS A 155 -0.64 -13.98 14.66
CA LYS A 155 0.09 -12.84 15.21
C LYS A 155 -0.73 -11.54 15.23
N ASN A 156 -2.03 -11.57 14.88
CA ASN A 156 -2.90 -10.39 14.75
C ASN A 156 -2.26 -9.26 13.93
N LYS A 157 -1.47 -9.59 12.90
CA LYS A 157 -0.92 -8.55 12.03
C LYS A 157 -2.03 -8.03 11.13
N ASN A 158 -2.24 -6.72 11.14
CA ASN A 158 -3.24 -6.03 10.33
C ASN A 158 -2.81 -5.90 8.85
N GLN A 159 -2.24 -6.94 8.26
CA GLN A 159 -1.71 -6.93 6.89
C GLN A 159 -2.42 -7.96 6.02
N ILE A 160 -2.73 -7.59 4.78
CA ILE A 160 -3.30 -8.47 3.75
C ILE A 160 -2.40 -8.37 2.52
N THR A 161 -1.96 -9.51 2.00
CA THR A 161 -1.12 -9.58 0.81
C THR A 161 -2.00 -9.80 -0.42
N TRP A 162 -1.74 -9.03 -1.47
CA TRP A 162 -2.39 -9.14 -2.77
C TRP A 162 -1.41 -9.77 -3.76
N VAL A 163 -1.84 -10.85 -4.40
CA VAL A 163 -1.06 -11.60 -5.41
C VAL A 163 -1.77 -11.62 -6.75
N ASP A 164 -1.01 -11.60 -7.84
CA ASP A 164 -1.52 -11.79 -9.20
C ASP A 164 -1.66 -13.27 -9.58
N THR A 165 -2.12 -13.53 -10.81
CA THR A 165 -2.24 -14.89 -11.38
C THR A 165 -0.90 -15.61 -11.60
N LYS A 166 0.23 -14.90 -11.45
CA LYS A 166 1.58 -15.45 -11.55
C LYS A 166 2.20 -15.67 -10.16
N ASP A 167 1.37 -15.65 -9.12
CA ASP A 167 1.76 -15.77 -7.71
C ASP A 167 2.77 -14.69 -7.24
N ARG A 168 2.85 -13.56 -7.94
CA ARG A 168 3.71 -12.44 -7.55
C ARG A 168 2.96 -11.54 -6.57
N VAL A 169 3.64 -11.11 -5.51
CA VAL A 169 3.08 -10.12 -4.58
C VAL A 169 3.03 -8.77 -5.28
N VAL A 170 1.82 -8.32 -5.63
CA VAL A 170 1.59 -7.05 -6.31
C VAL A 170 1.32 -5.90 -5.36
N GLY A 171 0.81 -6.20 -4.16
CA GLY A 171 0.50 -5.17 -3.18
C GLY A 171 0.34 -5.71 -1.76
N VAL A 172 0.47 -4.81 -0.79
CA VAL A 172 0.26 -5.09 0.64
C VAL A 172 -0.68 -4.04 1.21
N GLU A 173 -1.82 -4.50 1.70
CA GLU A 173 -2.79 -3.70 2.44
C GLU A 173 -2.46 -3.73 3.94
N PHE A 174 -2.57 -2.57 4.57
CA PHE A 174 -2.54 -2.39 6.01
C PHE A 174 -3.92 -1.91 6.46
N LYS A 175 -4.58 -2.68 7.31
CA LYS A 175 -5.90 -2.32 7.83
C LYS A 175 -5.81 -1.08 8.72
N GLN A 176 -6.92 -0.38 8.81
CA GLN A 176 -7.13 0.66 9.80
C GLN A 176 -6.77 0.12 11.19
N SER A 177 -5.94 0.86 11.92
CA SER A 177 -5.50 0.48 13.26
C SER A 177 -5.56 1.66 14.20
N LEU A 178 -6.04 1.43 15.41
CA LEU A 178 -5.96 2.43 16.48
C LEU A 178 -4.54 2.41 17.04
N ASN A 179 -3.84 3.53 16.93
CA ASN A 179 -2.60 3.70 17.66
C ASN A 179 -2.94 3.83 19.16
N LYS A 180 -2.48 2.85 19.95
CA LYS A 180 -2.76 2.79 21.38
C LYS A 180 -2.09 3.91 22.18
N GLU A 181 -1.02 4.51 21.64
CA GLU A 181 -0.24 5.54 22.33
C GLU A 181 -0.79 6.94 22.06
N SER A 182 -1.19 7.23 20.82
CA SER A 182 -1.74 8.54 20.44
C SER A 182 -3.27 8.59 20.45
N GLY A 183 -3.95 7.45 20.60
CA GLY A 183 -5.40 7.34 20.44
C GLY A 183 -5.89 7.64 19.01
N GLN A 184 -4.97 7.82 18.06
CA GLN A 184 -5.29 8.21 16.69
C GLN A 184 -5.46 6.97 15.81
N THR A 185 -6.54 6.94 15.04
CA THR A 185 -6.81 5.89 14.07
C THR A 185 -6.02 6.15 12.79
N SER A 186 -5.14 5.22 12.39
CA SER A 186 -4.44 5.30 11.11
C SER A 186 -5.37 4.88 9.96
N PRO A 187 -5.46 5.64 8.86
CA PRO A 187 -6.29 5.23 7.72
C PRO A 187 -5.78 3.94 7.08
N PRO A 188 -6.65 3.17 6.38
CA PRO A 188 -6.23 2.06 5.54
C PRO A 188 -5.15 2.50 4.54
N ARG A 189 -4.09 1.70 4.42
CA ARG A 189 -2.96 1.98 3.52
C ARG A 189 -2.74 0.82 2.57
N PHE A 190 -2.32 1.11 1.36
CA PHE A 190 -2.00 0.12 0.33
C PHE A 190 -0.67 0.43 -0.34
N GLU A 191 0.29 -0.47 -0.21
CA GLU A 191 1.60 -0.35 -0.83
C GLU A 191 1.66 -1.25 -2.06
N VAL A 192 1.82 -0.66 -3.25
CA VAL A 192 2.12 -1.42 -4.47
C VAL A 192 3.56 -1.90 -4.39
N LYS A 193 3.83 -3.14 -4.82
CA LYS A 193 5.15 -3.79 -4.69
C LYS A 193 5.86 -4.04 -6.01
N VAL A 194 5.13 -4.01 -7.12
CA VAL A 194 5.68 -4.20 -8.45
C VAL A 194 5.07 -3.19 -9.41
N PRO A 195 5.80 -2.74 -10.44
CA PRO A 195 5.21 -1.91 -11.48
C PRO A 195 4.13 -2.71 -12.21
N LEU A 196 2.94 -2.15 -12.27
CA LEU A 196 1.79 -2.66 -13.01
C LEU A 196 1.47 -1.72 -14.16
N ASP A 197 0.85 -2.25 -15.21
CA ASP A 197 0.25 -1.37 -16.21
C ASP A 197 -0.91 -0.56 -15.60
N GLU A 198 -1.29 0.52 -16.27
CA GLU A 198 -2.27 1.47 -15.75
C GLU A 198 -3.62 0.79 -15.46
N LYS A 199 -4.05 -0.14 -16.32
CA LYS A 199 -5.36 -0.80 -16.24
C LYS A 199 -5.41 -1.81 -15.09
N GLU A 200 -4.35 -2.60 -14.90
CA GLU A 200 -4.19 -3.53 -13.79
C GLU A 200 -4.03 -2.79 -12.46
N LEU A 201 -3.30 -1.68 -12.43
CA LEU A 201 -3.19 -0.82 -11.25
C LEU A 201 -4.56 -0.25 -10.86
N ASP A 202 -5.28 0.31 -11.82
CA ASP A 202 -6.62 0.88 -11.63
C ASP A 202 -7.59 -0.19 -11.09
N LEU A 203 -7.53 -1.40 -11.63
CA LEU A 203 -8.31 -2.53 -11.12
C LEU A 203 -7.88 -2.92 -9.70
N LEU A 204 -6.58 -3.04 -9.42
CA LEU A 204 -6.06 -3.44 -8.10
C LEU A 204 -6.49 -2.45 -7.00
N VAL A 205 -6.34 -1.15 -7.27
CA VAL A 205 -6.77 -0.09 -6.34
C VAL A 205 -8.29 -0.13 -6.15
N THR A 206 -9.06 -0.33 -7.23
CA THR A 206 -10.51 -0.49 -7.16
C THR A 206 -10.91 -1.68 -6.28
N CYS A 207 -10.24 -2.83 -6.43
CA CYS A 207 -10.53 -4.02 -5.63
C CYS A 207 -10.23 -3.79 -4.14
N TRP A 208 -9.13 -3.10 -3.84
CA TRP A 208 -8.80 -2.72 -2.47
C TRP A 208 -9.84 -1.75 -1.89
N CYS A 209 -10.20 -0.69 -2.61
CA CYS A 209 -11.23 0.25 -2.17
C CYS A 209 -12.59 -0.43 -1.95
N ALA A 210 -13.02 -1.27 -2.90
CA ALA A 210 -14.27 -2.02 -2.79
C ALA A 210 -14.29 -2.92 -1.55
N LYS A 211 -13.18 -3.62 -1.28
CA LYS A 211 -13.02 -4.42 -0.07
C LYS A 211 -13.13 -3.58 1.20
N VAL A 212 -12.41 -2.45 1.27
CA VAL A 212 -12.42 -1.58 2.46
C VAL A 212 -13.79 -0.97 2.68
N TRP A 213 -14.45 -0.52 1.62
CA TRP A 213 -15.82 -0.02 1.65
C TRP A 213 -16.81 -1.07 2.20
N HIS A 214 -16.72 -2.30 1.69
CA HIS A 214 -17.52 -3.41 2.16
C HIS A 214 -17.26 -3.78 3.63
N GLU A 215 -16.01 -3.76 4.08
CA GLU A 215 -15.66 -4.02 5.47
C GLU A 215 -16.13 -2.91 6.42
N ALA A 216 -16.13 -1.65 5.97
CA ALA A 216 -16.61 -0.51 6.75
C ALA A 216 -18.15 -0.50 6.89
N GLY A 217 -18.88 -1.02 5.91
CA GLY A 217 -20.34 -1.14 5.96
C GLY A 217 -20.86 -2.22 6.92
N LYS A 218 -19.99 -3.13 7.39
CA LYS A 218 -20.36 -4.15 8.38
C LYS A 218 -20.34 -3.53 9.78
N PRO A 219 -21.32 -3.82 10.65
CA PRO A 219 -21.26 -3.40 12.04
C PRO A 219 -19.94 -3.91 12.66
N PRO A 220 -19.28 -3.11 13.51
CA PRO A 220 -18.06 -3.55 14.16
C PRO A 220 -18.36 -4.88 14.86
N LYS A 221 -17.57 -5.91 14.56
CA LYS A 221 -17.64 -7.17 15.29
C LYS A 221 -17.44 -6.83 16.77
N GLU A 222 -18.50 -6.97 17.57
CA GLU A 222 -18.37 -6.80 19.02
C GLU A 222 -17.23 -7.70 19.49
N PRO A 223 -16.22 -7.14 20.19
CA PRO A 223 -15.25 -7.97 20.86
C PRO A 223 -16.03 -8.83 21.83
N MET A 224 -15.94 -10.15 21.66
CA MET A 224 -16.63 -11.15 22.47
C MET A 224 -16.29 -10.86 23.94
N SER A 225 -17.18 -10.17 24.65
CA SER A 225 -16.98 -9.83 26.04
C SER A 225 -17.27 -11.09 26.84
N TRP A 226 -16.24 -11.63 27.48
CA TRP A 226 -16.34 -12.77 28.39
C TRP A 226 -17.05 -12.41 29.71
N GLN A 227 -18.10 -11.57 29.66
CA GLN A 227 -18.83 -11.07 30.82
C GLN A 227 -20.27 -11.58 30.92
N LYS A 228 -20.57 -12.74 30.35
CA LYS A 228 -21.79 -13.49 30.69
C LYS A 228 -21.44 -14.91 31.11
N CYS A 229 -20.95 -15.03 32.34
CA CYS A 229 -21.07 -16.23 33.17
C CYS A 229 -21.42 -15.75 34.57
#